data_AF-A0A952LMM7-F1
#
_entry.id   AF-A0A952LMM7-F1
#
_cell.length_a   1.000
_cell.length_b   1.000
_cell.length_c   1.000
_cell.angle_alpha   90.00
_cell.angle_beta   90.00
_cell.angle_gamma   90.00
#
_symmetry.space_group_name_H-M   'P 1'
#
loop_
_entity.id
_entity.type
_entity.pdbx_description
1 polymer ?
#
loop_
_entity_poly.entity_id
_entity_poly.type
_entity_poly.pdbx_seq_one_letter_code
_entity_poly.pdbx_strand_id
1 'polypeptide(L)' 'MDLKITTLGGKDAGKVKLSEEIFGLDPREDILQRVVRWQL' A
#
# COMPACT_ATOMS: atom_id res chain seq x y z
N MET A 1 6.24 -4.34 5.47
CA MET A 1 5.52 -5.25 4.54
C MET A 1 6.43 -5.61 3.36
N ASP A 2 6.50 -6.88 2.96
CA ASP A 2 7.33 -7.34 1.83
C ASP A 2 6.48 -7.56 0.57
N LEU A 3 6.67 -6.73 -0.46
CA LEU A 3 5.99 -6.91 -1.75
C LEU A 3 6.91 -7.57 -2.77
N LYS A 4 6.37 -8.55 -3.48
CA LYS A 4 7.06 -9.25 -4.57
C LYS A 4 6.90 -8.44 -5.84
N ILE A 5 8.00 -7.96 -6.40
CA ILE A 5 7.98 -7.22 -7.67
C ILE A 5 8.00 -8.25 -8.79
N THR A 6 7.00 -8.19 -9.65
CA THR A 6 6.94 -8.97 -10.89
C THR A 6 7.25 -8.03 -12.06
N THR A 7 8.11 -8.47 -12.99
CA THR A 7 8.34 -7.76 -14.24
C THR A 7 7.19 -8.02 -15.22
N LEU A 8 6.99 -7.13 -16.20
CA LEU A 8 6.00 -7.27 -17.30
C LEU A 8 6.12 -8.59 -18.09
N GLY A 9 7.23 -9.33 -17.94
CA GLY A 9 7.44 -10.67 -18.52
C GLY A 9 7.12 -11.83 -17.57
N GLY A 10 6.44 -11.59 -16.44
CA GLY A 10 6.05 -12.63 -15.48
C GLY A 10 7.20 -13.24 -14.67
N LYS A 11 8.42 -12.71 -14.80
CA LYS A 11 9.58 -13.12 -13.99
C LYS A 11 9.68 -12.27 -12.73
N ASP A 12 9.98 -12.92 -11.61
CA ASP A 12 10.22 -12.28 -10.32
C ASP A 12 11.42 -11.33 -10.40
N ALA A 13 11.17 -10.03 -10.21
CA ALA A 13 12.17 -8.97 -10.28
C ALA A 13 12.90 -8.76 -8.94
N GLY A 14 12.37 -9.31 -7.85
CA GLY A 14 12.91 -9.16 -6.50
C GLY A 14 11.83 -8.89 -5.45
N LYS A 15 12.26 -8.70 -4.20
CA LYS A 15 11.39 -8.29 -3.09
C LYS A 15 11.77 -6.87 -2.67
N VAL A 16 10.78 -6.00 -2.49
CA VAL A 16 10.96 -4.70 -1.87
C VAL A 16 10.33 -4.70 -0.49
N LYS A 17 11.13 -4.29 0.49
CA LYS A 17 10.67 -4.04 1.86
C LYS A 17 10.05 -2.64 1.92
N LEU A 18 8.76 -2.55 2.20
CA LEU A 18 8.10 -1.27 2.47
C LEU A 18 8.21 -0.91 3.94
N SER A 19 8.43 0.38 4.19
CA SER A 19 8.50 0.96 5.53
C SER A 19 7.20 0.74 6.29
N GLU A 20 7.32 0.25 7.53
CA GLU A 20 6.20 -0.02 8.43
C GLU A 20 5.59 1.26 9.00
N GLU A 21 6.34 2.36 9.02
CA GLU A 21 5.85 3.67 9.47
C GLU A 21 4.74 4.25 8.58
N ILE A 22 4.64 3.77 7.33
CA ILE A 22 3.65 4.24 6.35
C ILE A 22 2.60 3.15 6.08
N PHE A 23 3.04 1.90 5.90
CA PHE A 23 2.16 0.80 5.48
C PHE A 23 1.77 -0.16 6.60
N GLY A 24 2.33 -0.01 7.80
CA GLY A 24 2.00 -0.82 8.97
C GLY A 24 1.07 -0.12 9.97
N LEU A 25 0.58 1.08 9.65
CA LEU A 25 -0.34 1.82 10.51
C LEU A 25 -1.75 1.24 10.43
N ASP A 26 -2.43 1.17 11.58
CA ASP A 26 -3.85 0.82 11.63
C ASP A 26 -4.70 1.87 10.90
N PRO A 27 -5.50 1.46 9.91
CA PRO A 27 -6.30 2.39 9.12
C PRO A 27 -7.35 3.07 10.00
N ARG A 28 -7.38 4.41 9.93
CA ARG A 28 -8.37 5.25 10.62
C ARG A 28 -9.62 5.43 9.76
N GLU A 29 -10.63 4.62 10.03
CA GLU A 29 -11.90 4.60 9.28
C GLU A 29 -12.59 5.97 9.23
N ASP A 30 -12.52 6.74 10.31
CA ASP A 30 -13.10 8.08 10.43
C ASP A 30 -12.52 9.07 9.40
N ILE A 31 -11.21 9.04 9.20
CA ILE A 31 -10.52 9.92 8.25
C ILE A 31 -10.78 9.45 6.82
N LEU A 32 -10.68 8.14 6.57
CA LEU A 32 -10.91 7.56 5.25
C LEU A 32 -12.33 7.88 4.73
N GLN A 33 -13.35 7.70 5.56
CA GLN A 33 -14.73 8.03 5.18
C GLN A 33 -14.90 9.52 4.87
N ARG A 34 -14.27 10.42 5.66
CA ARG A 34 -14.36 11.87 5.44
C ARG A 34 -13.70 12.28 4.12
N VAL A 35 -12.53 11.73 3.79
CA VAL A 35 -11.81 12.03 2.54
C VAL A 35 -12.60 11.53 1.33
N VAL A 36 -13.17 10.31 1.40
CA VAL A 36 -14.02 9.78 0.33
C VAL A 36 -15.20 10.71 0.04
N ARG A 37 -15.83 11.24 1.09
CA ARG A 37 -16.97 12.17 0.93
C ARG A 37 -16.58 13.52 0.31
N TRP A 38 -15.36 14.02 0.55
CA TRP A 38 -14.88 15.27 -0.05
C TRP A 38 -14.47 15.13 -1.52
N GLN A 39 -14.12 13.91 -1.95
CA GLN A 39 -13.68 13.64 -3.32
C GLN A 39 -14.84 13.46 -4.31
N LEU A 40 -16.03 13.09 -3.82
CA LEU A 40 -17.28 13.00 -4.59
C LEU A 40 -17.79 14.39 -4.98
#